data_AF-A0A344WDY7-F1
#
_entry.id   AF-A0A344WDY7-F1
#
_cell.length_a   1.000
_cell.length_b   1.000
_cell.length_c   1.000
_cell.angle_alpha   90.00
_cell.angle_beta   90.00
_cell.angle_gamma   90.00
#
_symmetry.space_group_name_H-M   'P 1'
#
loop_
_entity.id
_entity.type
_entity.pdbx_description
1 polymer ?
#
loop_
_entity_poly.entity_id
_entity_poly.type
_entity_poly.pdbx_seq_one_letter_code
_entity_poly.pdbx_strand_id
1 'polypeptide(L)' 'MRKNLWDFRYTKIDLEDLDVSVQFTHPKSLARVTVSFRIDESALEGTARDLKERIELIARKLLLNLGASLEKTEDLIPSD' A
#
# COMPACT_ATOMS: atom_id res chain seq x y z
N MET A 1 -14.98 -1.90 -16.65
CA MET A 1 -13.60 -1.38 -16.72
C MET A 1 -13.02 -1.31 -15.32
N ARG A 2 -11.93 -2.03 -15.02
CA ARG A 2 -11.20 -1.78 -13.76
C ARG A 2 -10.51 -0.43 -13.90
N LYS A 3 -11.00 0.59 -13.19
CA LYS A 3 -10.30 1.87 -13.05
C LYS A 3 -9.04 1.57 -12.22
N ASN A 4 -7.87 1.51 -12.86
CA ASN A 4 -6.61 1.49 -12.13
C ASN A 4 -6.51 2.85 -11.40
N LEU A 5 -6.79 2.84 -10.09
CA LEU A 5 -6.78 4.03 -9.25
C LEU A 5 -5.34 4.45 -8.90
N TRP A 6 -4.41 3.52 -8.82
CA TRP A 6 -3.06 3.76 -8.32
C TRP A 6 -2.03 2.92 -9.07
N ASP A 7 -0.95 3.56 -9.53
CA ASP A 7 0.18 2.90 -10.17
C ASP A 7 1.34 2.74 -9.19
N PHE A 8 1.99 1.58 -9.21
CA PHE A 8 3.20 1.33 -8.42
C PHE A 8 4.36 2.12 -8.98
N ARG A 9 5.07 2.84 -8.12
CA ARG A 9 6.25 3.63 -8.51
C ARG A 9 7.55 2.98 -8.05
N TYR A 10 7.65 2.65 -6.76
CA TYR A 10 8.80 1.93 -6.21
C TYR A 10 8.43 1.18 -4.93
N THR A 11 9.25 0.18 -4.62
CA THR A 11 9.20 -0.62 -3.40
C THR A 11 10.60 -0.65 -2.80
N LYS A 12 10.75 -0.22 -1.54
CA LYS A 12 11.98 -0.37 -0.74
C LYS A 12 11.70 -1.39 0.37
N ILE A 13 12.61 -2.33 0.54
CA ILE A 13 12.58 -3.35 1.58
C ILE A 13 13.90 -3.23 2.33
N ASP A 14 13.85 -2.88 3.60
CA ASP A 14 14.96 -2.98 4.52
C ASP A 14 14.95 -4.39 5.12
N LEU A 15 15.98 -5.18 4.86
CA LEU A 15 16.05 -6.57 5.35
C LEU A 15 16.63 -6.67 6.76
N GLU A 16 17.31 -5.62 7.25
CA GLU A 16 17.85 -5.59 8.61
C GLU A 16 16.74 -5.23 9.60
N ASP A 17 15.97 -4.18 9.29
CA ASP A 17 14.87 -3.70 10.13
C ASP A 17 13.49 -4.30 9.80
N LEU A 18 13.41 -5.06 8.69
CA LEU A 18 12.17 -5.60 8.12
C LEU A 18 11.14 -4.52 7.77
N ASP A 19 11.61 -3.29 7.58
CA ASP A 19 10.79 -2.14 7.28
C ASP A 19 10.61 -1.99 5.76
N VAL A 20 9.36 -1.81 5.36
CA VAL A 20 8.95 -1.77 3.97
C VAL A 20 8.32 -0.43 3.66
N SER A 21 8.59 0.09 2.47
CA SER A 21 7.94 1.30 1.96
C SER A 21 7.57 1.11 0.49
N VAL A 22 6.28 1.21 0.18
CA VAL A 22 5.74 1.12 -1.18
C VAL A 22 5.10 2.44 -1.56
N GLN A 23 5.52 3.02 -2.69
CA GLN A 23 4.95 4.26 -3.19
C GLN A 23 3.99 4.00 -4.35
N PHE A 24 2.80 4.55 -4.22
CA PHE A 24 1.75 4.61 -5.22
C PHE A 24 1.64 6.03 -5.78
N THR A 25 1.29 6.14 -7.06
CA THR A 25 0.96 7.42 -7.70
C THR A 25 -0.42 7.32 -8.33
N HIS A 26 -1.28 8.31 -8.06
CA HIS A 26 -2.56 8.42 -8.74
C HIS A 26 -2.33 9.02 -10.14
N PRO A 27 -2.70 8.33 -11.23
CA PRO A 27 -2.30 8.72 -12.59
C PRO A 27 -2.89 10.06 -13.05
N LYS A 28 -4.03 10.48 -12.47
CA LYS A 28 -4.70 11.73 -12.89
C LYS A 28 -4.30 12.95 -12.06
N SER A 29 -4.27 12.81 -10.74
CA SER A 29 -3.97 13.91 -9.83
C SER A 29 -2.48 14.01 -9.51
N LEU A 30 -1.69 13.00 -9.90
CA LEU A 30 -0.28 12.84 -9.54
C LEU A 30 -0.03 12.78 -8.04
N ALA A 31 -1.08 12.61 -7.23
CA ALA A 31 -0.97 12.42 -5.80
C ALA A 31 -0.13 11.18 -5.51
N ARG A 32 0.75 11.28 -4.50
CA ARG A 32 1.62 10.18 -4.08
C ARG A 32 1.22 9.73 -2.71
N VAL A 33 1.10 8.42 -2.54
CA VAL A 33 0.89 7.80 -1.24
C VAL A 33 2.02 6.82 -1.00
N THR A 34 2.69 6.96 0.13
CA THR A 34 3.68 6.00 0.60
C THR A 34 3.05 5.19 1.71
N VAL A 35 2.98 3.88 1.54
CA VAL A 35 2.55 2.93 2.57
C VAL A 35 3.79 2.34 3.19
N SER A 36 3.98 2.59 4.48
CA SER A 36 5.10 2.06 5.27
C SER A 36 4.58 1.09 6.32
N PHE A 37 5.20 -0.09 6.40
CA PHE A 37 4.82 -1.14 7.34
C PHE A 37 6.01 -2.07 7.58
N ARG A 38 5.97 -2.81 8.70
CA ARG A 38 6.95 -3.83 9.04
C ARG A 38 6.44 -5.21 8.63
N ILE A 39 7.33 -6.08 8.16
CA ILE A 39 7.04 -7.48 7.90
C ILE A 39 7.64 -8.37 8.98
N ASP A 40 7.07 -9.56 9.15
CA ASP A 40 7.61 -10.58 10.06
C ASP A 40 8.81 -11.31 9.43
N GLU A 41 9.73 -11.84 10.25
CA GLU A 41 10.89 -12.60 9.76
C GLU A 41 10.49 -13.79 8.89
N SER A 42 9.36 -14.44 9.18
CA SER A 42 8.82 -15.53 8.35
C SER A 42 8.48 -15.10 6.92
N ALA A 43 8.31 -13.80 6.66
CA ALA A 43 8.10 -13.30 5.31
C ALA A 43 9.34 -13.45 4.43
N LEU A 44 10.54 -13.56 5.02
CA LEU A 44 11.80 -13.78 4.32
C LEU A 44 11.97 -15.22 3.82
N GLU A 45 11.13 -16.17 4.27
CA GLU A 45 11.12 -17.53 3.77
C GLU A 45 10.59 -17.56 2.33
N GLY A 46 11.48 -17.57 1.35
CA GLY A 46 11.14 -17.62 -0.08
C GLY A 46 12.14 -16.88 -0.98
N THR A 47 11.77 -16.65 -2.24
CA THR A 47 12.61 -15.85 -3.15
C THR A 47 12.33 -14.35 -2.98
N ALA A 48 13.34 -13.52 -3.26
CA ALA A 48 13.20 -12.05 -3.19
C ALA A 48 12.09 -11.50 -4.12
N ARG A 49 11.84 -12.17 -5.26
CA ARG A 49 10.75 -11.81 -6.17
C ARG A 49 9.38 -12.05 -5.53
N ASP A 50 9.20 -13.22 -4.93
CA ASP A 50 7.95 -13.58 -4.26
C ASP A 50 7.66 -12.63 -3.08
N LEU A 51 8.71 -12.25 -2.34
CA LEU A 51 8.61 -11.26 -1.27
C LEU A 51 8.13 -9.90 -1.79
N LYS A 52 8.73 -9.39 -2.87
CA LYS A 52 8.35 -8.11 -3.47
C LYS A 52 6.88 -8.11 -3.92
N GLU A 53 6.45 -9.13 -4.66
CA GLU A 53 5.08 -9.23 -5.16
C GLU A 53 4.06 -9.32 -4.00
N ARG A 54 4.38 -10.07 -2.94
CA ARG A 54 3.57 -10.13 -1.71
C ARG A 54 3.48 -8.78 -1.01
N ILE A 55 4.58 -8.07 -0.88
CA ILE A 55 4.66 -6.73 -0.27
C ILE A 55 3.80 -5.73 -1.03
N GLU A 56 3.91 -5.69 -2.35
CA GLU A 56 3.14 -4.79 -3.20
C GLU A 56 1.63 -5.06 -3.08
N LEU A 57 1.25 -6.34 -2.99
CA LEU A 57 -0.13 -6.75 -2.74
C LEU A 57 -0.64 -6.32 -1.36
N ILE A 58 0.16 -6.48 -0.30
CA ILE A 58 -0.17 -6.04 1.06
C ILE A 58 -0.37 -4.53 1.10
N ALA A 59 0.59 -3.77 0.57
CA ALA A 59 0.54 -2.32 0.52
C ALA A 59 -0.71 -1.81 -0.20
N ARG A 60 -1.08 -2.44 -1.33
CA ARG A 60 -2.30 -2.10 -2.07
C ARG A 60 -3.56 -2.37 -1.24
N LYS A 61 -3.63 -3.50 -0.54
CA LYS A 61 -4.77 -3.82 0.33
C LYS A 61 -4.90 -2.81 1.48
N LEU A 62 -3.80 -2.43 2.11
CA LEU A 62 -3.78 -1.43 3.16
C LEU A 62 -4.31 -0.07 2.65
N LEU A 63 -3.83 0.37 1.48
CA LEU A 63 -4.30 1.61 0.86
C LEU A 63 -5.81 1.60 0.58
N LEU A 64 -6.33 0.50 0.02
CA LEU A 64 -7.77 0.37 -0.28
C LEU A 64 -8.61 0.31 1.00
N ASN A 65 -8.15 -0.41 2.03
CA ASN A 65 -8.85 -0.49 3.31
C ASN A 65 -8.91 0.87 4.01
N LEU A 66 -7.82 1.65 3.96
CA LEU A 66 -7.80 3.00 4.52
C LEU A 66 -8.81 3.90 3.79
N GLY A 67 -8.84 3.86 2.45
CA GLY A 67 -9.83 4.59 1.65
C GLY A 67 -11.26 4.24 2.05
N ALA A 68 -11.58 2.94 2.12
CA ALA A 68 -12.91 2.48 2.53
C ALA A 68 -13.27 2.88 3.98
N SER A 69 -12.30 2.90 4.88
CA SER A 69 -12.51 3.35 6.26
C SER A 69 -12.78 4.84 6.34
N LEU A 70 -12.14 5.66 5.51
CA LEU A 70 -12.37 7.10 5.44
C LEU A 70 -13.74 7.42 4.85
N GLU A 71 -14.15 6.74 3.77
CA GLU A 71 -15.50 6.88 3.19
C GLU A 71 -16.58 6.57 4.22
N LYS A 72 -16.44 5.46 4.96
CA LYS A 72 -17.36 5.09 6.04
C LYS A 72 -17.39 6.10 7.20
N THR A 73 -16.30 6.84 7.40
CA THR A 73 -16.22 7.87 8.45
C THR A 73 -16.87 9.17 8.00
N GLU A 74 -16.75 9.55 6.72
CA GLU A 74 -17.47 10.69 6.15
C GLU A 74 -18.99 10.50 6.23
N ASP A 75 -19.50 9.27 6.06
CA ASP A 75 -20.93 8.95 6.28
C ASP A 75 -21.40 9.18 7.73
N LEU A 76 -20.47 9.30 8.69
CA LEU A 76 -20.77 9.51 10.12
C LEU A 76 -20.58 10.97 10.56
N ILE A 77 -19.95 11.82 9.74
CA ILE A 77 -19.78 13.25 10.03
C ILE A 77 -20.86 13.99 9.24
N PRO A 78 -21.94 14.48 9.88
CA PRO A 78 -22.95 15.25 9.16
C PRO A 78 -22.27 16.47 8.55
N SER A 79 -22.47 16.66 7.25
CA SER A 79 -22.05 17.88 6.56
C SER A 79 -22.90 19.03 7.10
N ASP A 80 -22.27 19.95 7.83
CA ASP A 80 -22.88 21.22 8.26
C ASP A 80 -23.28 22.10 7.06
#